data_AF-A0A2I0NH83-F1
#
_entry.id   AF-A0A2I0NH83-F1
#
_cell.length_a   1.000
_cell.length_b   1.000
_cell.length_c   1.000
_cell.angle_alpha   90.00
_cell.angle_beta   90.00
_cell.angle_gamma   90.00
#
_symmetry.space_group_name_H-M   'P 1'
#
loop_
_entity.id
_entity.type
_entity.pdbx_description
1 polymer ?
#
loop_
_entity_poly.entity_id
_entity_poly.type
_entity_poly.pdbx_seq_one_letter_code
_entity_poly.pdbx_strand_id
1 'polypeptide(L)'
;MNYTDNIQTTEINIGGVKKKINKFKRKCTVVRVAQAKGWRNVVVHDPKAEEKYFFGKVQNAPPELTPGEELYVGFEDLEFDLPDRKHKIVLMTLDGFQLDWTMI
;
A
#
# COMPACT_ATOMS: atom_id res chain seq x y z
N MET A 1 -17.80 -0.66 -11.42
CA MET A 1 -16.93 0.37 -10.81
C MET A 1 -15.63 0.39 -11.58
N ASN A 2 -15.19 1.55 -12.09
CA ASN A 2 -13.92 1.66 -12.82
C ASN A 2 -12.78 1.82 -11.82
N TYR A 3 -11.98 0.78 -11.63
CA TYR A 3 -10.77 0.82 -10.81
C TYR A 3 -9.60 1.32 -11.66
N THR A 4 -9.54 2.64 -11.86
CA THR A 4 -8.46 3.27 -12.60
C THR A 4 -7.23 3.39 -11.70
N ASP A 5 -6.12 2.81 -12.13
CA ASP A 5 -4.84 2.96 -11.43
C ASP A 5 -4.31 4.37 -11.71
N ASN A 6 -3.84 5.06 -10.68
CA ASN A 6 -3.05 6.27 -10.87
C ASN A 6 -1.58 5.87 -10.93
N ILE A 7 -1.00 5.86 -12.14
CA ILE A 7 0.36 5.41 -12.42
C ILE A 7 1.28 6.63 -12.56
N GLN A 8 2.39 6.62 -11.82
CA GLN A 8 3.48 7.57 -11.90
C GLN A 8 4.80 6.81 -12.08
N THR A 9 5.56 7.14 -13.11
CA THR A 9 6.90 6.56 -13.32
C THR A 9 7.94 7.64 -13.07
N THR A 10 8.96 7.30 -12.27
CA THR A 10 10.09 8.19 -11.99
C THR A 10 11.39 7.50 -12.40
N GLU A 11 12.29 8.24 -13.05
CA GLU A 11 13.65 7.78 -13.32
C GLU A 11 14.57 8.19 -12.17
N ILE A 12 15.30 7.22 -11.61
CA ILE A 12 16.29 7.45 -10.56
C ILE A 12 17.65 6.91 -10.99
N ASN A 13 18.73 7.52 -10.49
CA ASN A 13 20.09 7.07 -10.71
C ASN A 13 20.63 6.44 -9.42
N ILE A 14 20.90 5.15 -9.45
CA ILE A 14 21.48 4.41 -8.33
C ILE A 14 22.82 3.84 -8.79
N GLY A 15 23.92 4.32 -8.20
CA GLY A 15 25.25 3.81 -8.50
C GLY A 15 25.68 3.94 -9.96
N GLY A 16 25.16 4.93 -10.70
CA GLY A 16 25.44 5.14 -12.12
C GLY A 16 24.50 4.40 -13.08
N VAL A 17 23.59 3.57 -12.57
CA VAL A 17 22.57 2.87 -13.35
C VAL A 17 21.25 3.65 -13.27
N LYS A 18 20.67 3.96 -14.44
CA LYS A 18 19.33 4.55 -14.53
C LYS A 18 18.29 3.44 -14.33
N LYS A 19 17.46 3.55 -13.31
CA LYS A 19 16.33 2.64 -13.06
C LYS A 19 15.02 3.41 -13.19
N LYS A 20 14.01 2.78 -13.80
CA LYS A 20 12.63 3.25 -13.81
C LYS A 20 11.92 2.64 -12.62
N ILE A 21 11.36 3.47 -11.75
CA ILE A 21 10.52 3.05 -10.64
C ILE A 21 9.09 3.39 -11.00
N ASN A 22 8.24 2.37 -11.07
CA ASN A 22 6.81 2.58 -11.23
C ASN A 22 6.16 2.66 -9.86
N LYS A 23 5.28 3.65 -9.72
CA LYS A 23 4.38 3.79 -8.59
C LYS A 23 2.98 3.77 -9.13
N PHE A 24 2.11 3.00 -8.52
CA PHE A 24 0.70 3.12 -8.82
C PHE A 24 -0.15 2.90 -7.58
N LYS A 25 -1.34 3.51 -7.54
CA LYS A 25 -2.31 3.28 -6.47
C LYS A 25 -3.67 2.93 -7.02
N ARG A 26 -4.40 2.11 -6.27
CA ARG A 26 -5.78 1.69 -6.56
C ARG A 26 -6.60 1.57 -5.29
N LYS A 27 -7.93 1.70 -5.45
CA LYS A 27 -8.86 1.59 -4.33
C LYS A 27 -8.84 0.18 -3.76
N CYS A 28 -8.89 0.09 -2.43
CA CYS A 28 -9.08 -1.15 -1.70
C CYS A 28 -10.15 -0.95 -0.62
N THR A 29 -10.64 -2.05 -0.07
CA THR A 29 -11.64 -2.04 1.00
C THR A 29 -11.07 -2.67 2.26
N VAL A 30 -11.22 -2.02 3.41
CA VAL A 30 -10.88 -2.60 4.71
C VAL A 30 -11.78 -3.80 4.97
N VAL A 31 -11.20 -4.97 5.20
CA VAL A 31 -11.96 -6.19 5.52
C VAL A 31 -11.86 -6.57 6.99
N ARG A 32 -10.78 -6.17 7.66
CA ARG A 32 -10.59 -6.46 9.08
C ARG A 32 -9.72 -5.39 9.73
N VAL A 33 -10.11 -5.00 10.94
CA VAL A 33 -9.30 -4.18 11.85
C VAL A 33 -9.22 -4.92 13.17
N ALA A 34 -8.02 -5.10 13.72
CA ALA A 34 -7.80 -5.71 15.02
C ALA A 34 -6.84 -4.85 15.84
N GLN A 35 -7.24 -4.50 17.06
CA GLN A 35 -6.42 -3.69 17.94
C GLN A 35 -5.19 -4.47 18.43
N ALA A 36 -4.04 -3.80 18.44
CA ALA A 36 -2.78 -4.28 19.02
C ALA A 36 -2.24 -3.22 19.99
N LYS A 37 -1.28 -3.56 20.86
CA LYS A 37 -0.71 -2.58 21.81
C LYS A 37 -0.01 -1.44 21.05
N GLY A 38 -0.66 -0.28 20.99
CA GLY A 38 -0.16 0.94 20.33
C GLY A 38 -0.45 1.04 18.82
N TRP A 39 -1.02 0.00 18.21
CA TRP A 39 -1.20 -0.11 16.76
C TRP A 39 -2.52 -0.81 16.42
N ARG A 40 -2.87 -0.84 15.14
CA ARG A 40 -3.95 -1.66 14.60
C ARG A 40 -3.38 -2.55 13.51
N ASN A 41 -3.80 -3.80 13.51
CA ASN A 41 -3.63 -4.70 12.38
C ASN A 41 -4.80 -4.46 11.42
N VAL A 42 -4.49 -4.14 10.17
CA VAL A 42 -5.47 -3.85 9.13
C VAL A 42 -5.28 -4.83 7.99
N VAL A 43 -6.37 -5.45 7.56
CA VAL A 43 -6.40 -6.21 6.31
C VAL A 43 -7.29 -5.47 5.33
N VAL A 44 -6.78 -5.29 4.11
CA VAL A 44 -7.55 -4.72 2.99
C VAL A 44 -7.66 -5.73 1.86
N HIS A 45 -8.72 -5.61 1.08
CA HIS A 45 -8.94 -6.36 -0.15
C HIS A 45 -8.77 -5.43 -1.35
N ASP A 46 -7.90 -5.82 -2.28
CA ASP A 46 -7.78 -5.20 -3.59
C ASP A 46 -8.66 -5.97 -4.59
N PRO A 47 -9.81 -5.40 -5.00
CA PRO A 47 -10.73 -6.11 -5.89
C PRO A 47 -10.20 -6.31 -7.30
N LYS A 48 -9.15 -5.57 -7.71
CA LYS A 48 -8.57 -5.70 -9.05
C LYS A 48 -7.56 -6.84 -9.12
N ALA A 49 -6.82 -7.05 -8.03
CA ALA A 49 -5.89 -8.19 -7.91
C ALA A 49 -6.56 -9.44 -7.34
N GLU A 50 -7.77 -9.31 -6.76
CA GLU A 50 -8.43 -10.34 -5.95
C GLU A 50 -7.56 -10.82 -4.77
N GLU A 51 -6.71 -9.93 -4.25
CA GLU A 51 -5.75 -10.23 -3.18
C GLU A 51 -6.09 -9.48 -1.89
N LYS A 52 -5.58 -10.03 -0.77
CA LYS A 52 -5.64 -9.39 0.55
C LYS A 52 -4.24 -9.02 1.02
N TYR A 53 -4.11 -7.80 1.52
CA TYR A 53 -2.86 -7.30 2.08
C TYR A 53 -3.01 -7.03 3.57
N PHE A 54 -2.00 -7.44 4.34
CA PHE A 54 -1.95 -7.27 5.80
C PHE A 54 -0.95 -6.17 6.17
N PHE A 55 -1.40 -5.25 7.01
CA PHE A 55 -0.63 -4.14 7.56
C PHE A 55 -0.65 -4.24 9.08
N GLY A 56 0.51 -4.49 9.69
CA GLY A 56 0.61 -4.81 11.12
C GLY A 56 0.90 -3.62 12.03
N LYS A 57 1.18 -2.45 11.47
CA LYS A 57 1.67 -1.28 12.21
C LYS A 57 0.92 -0.01 11.82
N VAL A 58 -0.38 -0.12 11.51
CA VAL A 58 -1.21 1.06 11.32
C VAL A 58 -1.35 1.79 12.66
N GLN A 59 -1.10 3.09 12.68
CA GLN A 59 -1.17 3.87 13.91
C GLN A 59 -2.57 3.83 14.53
N ASN A 60 -2.63 3.84 15.86
CA ASN A 60 -3.90 3.93 16.59
C ASN A 60 -4.45 5.38 16.71
N ALA A 61 -3.83 6.33 16.01
CA ALA A 61 -4.30 7.71 15.92
C ALA A 61 -5.52 7.84 14.97
N PRO A 62 -6.29 8.93 15.05
CA PRO A 62 -7.29 9.24 14.03
C PRO A 62 -6.68 9.29 12.62
N PRO A 63 -7.40 8.85 11.58
CA PRO A 63 -8.79 8.39 11.60
C PRO A 63 -8.95 6.99 12.20
N GLU A 64 -10.12 6.72 12.78
CA GLU A 64 -10.52 5.35 13.12
C GLU A 64 -10.89 4.61 11.83
N LEU A 65 -10.39 3.38 11.66
CA LEU A 65 -10.64 2.58 10.47
C LEU A 65 -11.69 1.52 10.76
N THR A 66 -12.64 1.35 9.85
CA THR A 66 -13.73 0.38 10.00
C THR A 66 -13.80 -0.60 8.82
N PRO A 67 -14.21 -1.86 9.04
CA PRO A 67 -14.51 -2.77 7.94
C PRO A 67 -15.57 -2.19 6.99
N GLY A 68 -15.33 -2.28 5.68
CA GLY A 68 -16.14 -1.69 4.62
C GLY A 68 -15.63 -0.33 4.12
N GLU A 69 -14.69 0.30 4.84
CA GLU A 69 -14.14 1.59 4.45
C GLU A 69 -13.23 1.49 3.20
N GLU A 70 -13.32 2.51 2.34
CA GLU A 70 -12.46 2.61 1.14
C GLU A 70 -11.14 3.32 1.47
N LEU A 71 -10.04 2.73 1.04
CA LEU A 71 -8.69 3.27 1.15
C LEU A 71 -7.98 3.16 -0.21
N TYR A 72 -6.72 3.59 -0.27
CA TYR A 72 -5.81 3.28 -1.36
C TYR A 72 -4.74 2.28 -0.92
N VAL A 73 -4.46 1.32 -1.81
CA VAL A 73 -3.24 0.53 -1.77
C VAL A 73 -2.32 1.01 -2.90
N GLY A 74 -1.12 1.45 -2.52
CA GLY A 74 -0.06 1.88 -3.41
C GLY A 74 0.99 0.78 -3.58
N PHE A 75 1.54 0.65 -4.77
CA PHE A 75 2.61 -0.26 -5.12
C PHE A 75 3.77 0.57 -5.65
N GLU A 76 4.97 0.29 -5.15
CA GLU A 76 6.21 0.96 -5.53
C GLU A 76 7.25 -0.12 -5.81
N ASP A 77 7.81 -0.11 -7.03
CA ASP A 77 8.93 -0.97 -7.38
C ASP A 77 10.10 -0.70 -6.42
N LEU A 78 10.78 -1.75 -5.97
CA LEU A 78 11.97 -1.58 -5.14
C LEU A 78 13.14 -1.04 -5.94
N GLU A 79 13.90 -0.15 -5.32
CA GLU A 79 15.14 0.41 -5.87
C GLU A 79 16.18 -0.68 -6.18
N PHE A 80 16.22 -1.72 -5.36
CA PHE A 80 17.09 -2.89 -5.48
C PHE A 80 16.25 -4.16 -5.70
N ASP A 81 16.78 -5.08 -6.50
CA ASP A 81 16.12 -6.36 -6.74
C ASP A 81 16.38 -7.29 -5.56
N LEU A 82 15.33 -7.59 -4.78
CA LEU A 82 15.38 -8.65 -3.79
C LEU A 82 14.92 -9.96 -4.44
N PRO A 83 15.53 -11.12 -4.08
CA PRO A 83 15.18 -12.40 -4.69
C PRO A 83 13.69 -12.74 -4.58
N ASP A 84 13.10 -12.42 -3.43
CA ASP A 84 11.75 -12.86 -3.06
C ASP A 84 10.75 -11.71 -2.92
N ARG A 85 11.17 -10.46 -3.16
CA ARG A 85 10.32 -9.27 -2.98
C ARG A 85 10.53 -8.28 -4.10
N LYS A 86 9.44 -7.83 -4.68
CA LYS A 86 9.48 -6.95 -5.87
C LYS A 86 8.91 -5.57 -5.60
N HIS A 87 8.00 -5.48 -4.63
CA HIS A 87 7.25 -4.25 -4.41
C HIS A 87 7.16 -3.89 -2.94
N LYS A 88 7.28 -2.61 -2.67
CA LYS A 88 6.77 -1.99 -1.46
C LYS A 88 5.28 -1.71 -1.66
N ILE A 89 4.45 -2.20 -0.75
CA ILE A 89 3.03 -1.92 -0.72
C ILE A 89 2.74 -0.92 0.39
N VAL A 90 2.02 0.15 0.07
CA VAL A 90 1.70 1.26 0.97
C VAL A 90 0.19 1.35 1.16
N LEU A 91 -0.27 1.40 2.41
CA LEU A 91 -1.67 1.69 2.73
C LEU A 91 -1.84 3.19 2.93
N MET A 92 -2.85 3.79 2.29
CA MET A 92 -3.12 5.22 2.37
C MET A 92 -4.60 5.51 2.51
N THR A 93 -4.95 6.58 3.20
CA THR A 93 -6.29 7.18 3.16
C THR A 93 -6.59 7.79 1.79
N LEU A 94 -7.85 8.14 1.53
CA LEU A 94 -8.28 8.68 0.24
C LEU A 94 -7.72 10.08 -0.08
N ASP A 95 -7.35 10.86 0.93
CA ASP A 95 -6.63 12.13 0.80
C ASP A 95 -5.11 11.94 0.60
N GLY A 96 -4.61 10.70 0.64
CA GLY A 96 -3.23 10.34 0.33
C GLY A 96 -2.29 10.27 1.53
N PHE A 97 -2.79 10.35 2.76
CA PHE A 97 -1.97 10.16 3.95
C PHE A 97 -1.59 8.68 4.11
N GLN A 98 -0.30 8.40 4.31
CA GLN A 98 0.20 7.04 4.48
C GLN A 98 -0.08 6.52 5.90
N LEU A 99 -0.70 5.36 5.98
CA LEU A 99 -1.09 4.70 7.23
C LEU A 99 -0.07 3.65 7.70
N ASP A 100 0.44 2.84 6.77
CA ASP A 100 1.47 1.82 7.00
C ASP A 100 2.05 1.36 5.64
N TRP A 101 3.07 0.52 5.67
CA TRP A 101 3.61 -0.14 4.49
C TRP A 101 4.14 -1.54 4.83
N THR A 102 4.22 -2.38 3.80
CA THR A 102 4.83 -3.71 3.88
C THR A 102 5.58 -4.01 2.58
N MET A 103 6.28 -5.14 2.52
CA MET A 103 6.95 -5.61 1.30
C MET A 103 6.50 -7.03 1.00
N ILE A 104 6.24 -7.30 -0.28
CA ILE A 104 5.95 -8.63 -0.81
C ILE A 104 6.85 -8.98 -1.98
#